data_AF-A0A9P8UDV8-F1
#
_entry.id   AF-A0A9P8UDV8-F1
#
_cell.length_a   1.000
_cell.length_b   1.000
_cell.length_c   1.000
_cell.angle_alpha   90.00
_cell.angle_beta   90.00
_cell.angle_gamma   90.00
#
_symmetry.space_group_name_H-M   'P 1'
#
loop_
_entity.id
_entity.type
_entity.pdbx_description
1 polymer ?
#
loop_
_entity_poly.entity_id
_entity_poly.type
_entity_poly.pdbx_seq_one_letter_code
_entity_poly.pdbx_strand_id
1 'polypeptide(L)'
;MMFCDRQKAFKVFCTLDNEMTKGSYFALKEHMRFLDKGDGEGKASESISNIEARNAMTQVGRERYLTVERGWFCVWTKPAQVGCASIVDKTEELEW
;
A
#
# COMPACT_ATOMS: atom_id res chain seq x y z
N MET A 1 -6.68 22.31 -12.04
CA MET A 1 -7.47 21.06 -11.93
C MET A 1 -8.36 20.96 -13.16
N MET A 2 -7.89 20.35 -14.25
CA MET A 2 -8.61 20.32 -15.55
C MET A 2 -8.60 18.95 -16.22
N PHE A 3 -7.61 18.11 -15.90
CA PHE A 3 -7.48 16.74 -16.41
C PHE A 3 -8.40 15.78 -15.66
N CYS A 4 -8.35 15.76 -14.33
CA CYS A 4 -9.16 14.87 -13.49
C CYS A 4 -10.67 15.09 -13.70
N ASP A 5 -11.12 16.34 -13.83
CA ASP A 5 -12.54 16.66 -14.02
C ASP A 5 -13.10 16.10 -15.32
N ARG A 6 -12.29 16.02 -16.38
CA ARG A 6 -12.68 15.44 -17.67
C ARG A 6 -12.82 13.92 -17.63
N GLN A 7 -12.21 13.27 -16.64
CA GLN A 7 -12.20 11.81 -16.51
C GLN A 7 -13.24 11.29 -15.49
N LYS A 8 -14.00 12.18 -14.84
CA LYS A 8 -15.04 11.84 -13.85
C LYS A 8 -16.13 10.91 -14.38
N ALA A 9 -16.35 10.86 -15.69
CA ALA A 9 -17.32 9.96 -16.31
C ALA A 9 -16.91 8.47 -16.22
N PHE A 10 -15.62 8.17 -16.01
CA PHE A 10 -15.11 6.81 -15.92
C PHE A 10 -15.08 6.31 -14.47
N LYS A 11 -15.95 5.34 -14.15
CA LYS A 11 -16.06 4.77 -12.79
C LYS A 11 -14.78 4.08 -12.28
N VAL A 12 -13.88 3.70 -13.18
CA VAL A 12 -12.61 3.01 -12.84
C VAL A 12 -11.43 3.99 -12.72
N PHE A 13 -11.65 5.29 -12.93
CA PHE A 13 -10.60 6.29 -12.87
C PHE A 13 -10.42 6.76 -11.42
N CYS A 14 -9.27 6.41 -10.83
CA CYS A 14 -8.87 6.85 -9.50
C CYS A 14 -7.80 7.95 -9.62
N THR A 15 -7.99 9.05 -8.90
CA THR A 15 -7.03 10.16 -8.87
C THR A 15 -6.27 10.15 -7.56
N LEU A 16 -4.94 10.22 -7.68
CA LEU A 16 -4.05 10.35 -6.54
C LEU A 16 -3.18 11.58 -6.76
N ASP A 17 -3.23 12.54 -5.84
CA ASP A 17 -2.32 13.69 -5.85
C ASP A 17 -0.94 13.27 -5.31
N ASN A 18 0.05 14.16 -5.42
CA ASN A 18 1.43 13.84 -5.07
C ASN A 18 1.59 13.54 -3.57
N GLU A 19 0.90 14.28 -2.70
CA GLU A 19 0.95 14.06 -1.26
C GLU A 19 0.34 12.70 -0.89
N MET A 20 -0.81 12.37 -1.47
CA MET A 20 -1.42 11.05 -1.34
C MET A 20 -0.52 9.95 -1.89
N THR A 21 0.09 10.16 -3.06
CA THR A 21 1.00 9.17 -3.67
C THR A 21 2.22 8.93 -2.79
N LYS A 22 2.79 9.98 -2.19
CA LYS A 22 3.95 9.87 -1.30
C LYS A 22 3.59 9.04 -0.06
N GLY A 23 2.43 9.21 0.57
CA GLY A 23 2.07 8.43 1.78
C GLY A 23 1.58 7.00 1.55
N SER A 24 1.32 6.58 0.31
CA SER A 24 0.41 5.45 0.04
C SER A 24 1.00 4.06 -0.06
N TYR A 25 2.26 3.96 -0.49
CA TYR A 25 2.90 2.69 -0.80
C TYR A 25 4.01 2.34 0.18
N PHE A 26 4.41 1.09 0.24
CA PHE A 26 5.72 0.73 0.78
C PHE A 26 6.66 0.47 -0.39
N ALA A 27 7.80 1.14 -0.42
CA ALA A 27 8.85 0.83 -1.37
C ALA A 27 9.91 -0.04 -0.69
N LEU A 28 10.23 -1.16 -1.33
CA LEU A 28 11.28 -2.08 -0.91
C LEU A 28 12.50 -1.90 -1.83
N LYS A 29 13.68 -1.72 -1.24
CA LYS A 29 14.97 -1.68 -1.97
C LYS A 29 15.52 -3.09 -2.16
N GLU A 30 16.59 -3.23 -2.96
CA GLU A 30 17.29 -4.47 -3.35
C GLU A 30 17.68 -5.45 -2.21
N HIS A 31 17.64 -5.00 -0.94
CA HIS A 31 17.92 -5.83 0.25
C HIS A 31 16.69 -6.01 1.15
N MET A 32 15.48 -5.93 0.58
CA MET A 32 14.20 -6.05 1.30
C MET A 32 14.09 -5.09 2.49
N ARG A 33 14.56 -3.85 2.27
CA ARG A 33 14.51 -2.74 3.23
C ARG A 33 13.42 -1.76 2.81
N PHE A 34 12.60 -1.31 3.75
CA PHE A 34 11.64 -0.25 3.50
C PHE A 34 12.37 1.08 3.31
N LEU A 35 11.96 1.85 2.32
CA LEU A 35 12.43 3.22 2.10
C LEU A 35 11.59 4.21 2.90
N ASP A 36 12.26 5.07 3.66
CA ASP A 36 11.63 6.26 4.23
C ASP A 36 11.39 7.28 3.12
N LYS A 37 10.23 7.94 3.17
CA LYS A 37 9.75 8.85 2.12
C LYS A 37 9.86 10.32 2.52
N GLY A 38 10.41 10.63 3.69
CA GLY A 38 10.63 12.00 4.15
C GLY A 38 11.62 12.80 3.27
N ASP A 39 11.66 14.12 3.47
CA ASP A 39 12.46 15.08 2.67
C ASP A 39 13.97 15.08 2.98
N GLY A 40 14.53 13.93 3.39
CA GLY A 40 15.93 13.80 3.82
C GLY A 40 16.69 12.65 3.17
N GLU A 41 18.00 12.58 3.41
CA GLU A 41 18.90 11.50 2.95
C GLU A 41 18.25 10.14 3.16
N GLY A 42 18.21 9.32 2.10
CA GLY A 42 17.44 8.09 2.00
C GLY A 42 17.68 7.09 3.14
N LYS A 43 16.99 7.30 4.25
CA LYS A 43 16.95 6.38 5.37
C LYS A 43 16.15 5.16 4.93
N ALA A 44 16.76 4.00 5.08
CA ALA A 44 16.11 2.73 4.84
C ALA A 44 16.03 1.98 6.17
N SER A 45 14.96 1.22 6.36
CA SER A 45 14.88 0.29 7.49
C SER A 45 15.99 -0.76 7.40
N GLU A 46 16.15 -1.50 8.48
CA GLU A 46 16.79 -2.81 8.41
C GLU A 46 16.01 -3.77 7.50
N SER A 47 16.70 -4.81 7.02
CA SER A 47 16.10 -5.78 6.11
C SER A 47 15.06 -6.63 6.84
N ILE A 48 13.90 -6.84 6.22
CA ILE A 48 12.89 -7.78 6.75
C ILE A 48 13.37 -9.25 6.74
N SER A 49 14.52 -9.52 6.12
CA SER A 49 15.18 -10.82 6.24
C SER A 49 15.92 -11.00 7.58
N ASN A 50 16.26 -9.90 8.26
CA ASN A 50 16.98 -9.92 9.53
C ASN A 50 16.06 -9.64 10.72
N ILE A 51 14.98 -8.89 10.50
CA ILE A 51 14.01 -8.51 11.52
C ILE A 51 12.58 -8.73 11.03
N GLU A 52 11.63 -8.80 11.95
CA GLU A 52 10.22 -8.86 11.57
C GLU A 52 9.80 -7.64 10.76
N ALA A 53 8.97 -7.85 9.73
CA ALA A 53 8.49 -6.78 8.87
C ALA A 53 7.80 -5.65 9.65
N ARG A 54 7.13 -5.98 10.77
CA ARG A 54 6.51 -4.98 11.66
C ARG A 54 7.55 -4.01 12.22
N ASN A 55 8.67 -4.53 12.69
CA ASN A 55 9.75 -3.74 13.27
C ASN A 55 10.41 -2.89 12.18
N ALA A 56 10.64 -3.45 11.00
CA ALA A 56 11.18 -2.70 9.86
C ALA A 56 10.24 -1.56 9.42
N MET A 57 8.92 -1.79 9.43
CA MET A 57 7.93 -0.75 9.11
C MET A 57 7.88 0.37 10.16
N THR A 58 8.20 0.11 11.43
CA THR A 58 8.26 1.18 12.45
C THR A 58 9.47 2.10 12.30
N GLN A 59 10.50 1.67 11.57
CA GLN A 59 11.71 2.46 11.33
C GLN A 59 11.54 3.48 10.19
N VAL A 60 10.47 3.36 9.39
CA VAL A 60 10.13 4.31 8.32
C VAL A 60 8.88 5.11 8.69
N GLY A 61 8.84 6.39 8.34
CA GLY A 61 7.72 7.27 8.68
C GLY A 61 6.40 6.80 8.04
N ARG A 62 5.58 6.05 8.78
CA ARG A 62 4.23 5.65 8.35
C ARG A 62 3.23 6.73 8.72
N GLU A 63 2.70 7.44 7.73
CA GLU A 63 1.51 8.28 7.89
C GLU A 63 0.26 7.39 7.95
N ARG A 64 0.01 6.78 9.12
CA ARG A 64 -1.11 5.85 9.36
C ARG A 64 -2.49 6.44 9.04
N TYR A 65 -2.63 7.77 9.13
CA TYR A 65 -3.90 8.46 9.00
C TYR A 65 -4.40 8.59 7.54
N LEU A 66 -3.51 8.51 6.54
CA LEU A 66 -3.93 8.66 5.15
C LEU A 66 -4.58 7.40 4.56
N THR A 67 -4.31 6.23 5.15
CA THR A 67 -4.67 4.95 4.52
C THR A 67 -6.14 4.57 4.69
N VAL A 68 -6.75 4.92 5.83
CA VAL A 68 -8.11 4.46 6.20
C VAL A 68 -9.20 5.41 5.74
N GLU A 69 -9.00 6.74 5.86
CA GLU A 69 -10.05 7.73 5.53
C GLU A 69 -10.39 7.84 4.04
N ARG A 70 -9.55 7.30 3.13
CA ARG A 70 -9.58 7.68 1.70
C ARG A 70 -9.93 6.55 0.73
N GLY A 71 -10.40 5.39 1.24
CA GLY A 71 -10.95 4.33 0.39
C GLY A 71 -9.90 3.53 -0.39
N TRP A 72 -8.69 3.36 0.15
CA TRP A 72 -7.57 2.66 -0.53
C TRP A 72 -7.75 1.16 -0.68
N PHE A 73 -8.71 0.58 0.03
CA PHE A 73 -8.98 -0.86 -0.03
C PHE A 73 -9.82 -1.15 -1.28
N CYS A 74 -9.17 -1.68 -2.31
CA CYS A 74 -9.85 -2.23 -3.47
C CYS A 74 -9.81 -3.76 -3.44
N VAL A 75 -10.84 -4.39 -4.01
CA VAL A 75 -10.85 -5.83 -4.22
C VAL A 75 -9.90 -6.14 -5.38
N TRP A 76 -8.68 -6.50 -5.03
CA TRP A 76 -7.63 -6.94 -5.94
C TRP A 76 -7.65 -8.45 -6.24
N THR A 77 -8.47 -9.22 -5.53
CA THR A 77 -8.66 -10.64 -5.79
C THR A 77 -9.67 -10.83 -6.92
N LYS A 78 -9.33 -11.69 -7.88
CA LYS A 78 -10.32 -12.19 -8.84
C LYS A 78 -11.02 -13.37 -8.18
N PRO A 79 -12.35 -13.50 -8.31
CA PRO A 79 -13.02 -14.71 -7.85
C PRO A 79 -12.39 -15.92 -8.55
N ALA A 80 -12.08 -16.96 -7.79
CA ALA A 80 -11.61 -18.22 -8.35
C ALA A 80 -12.67 -18.70 -9.35
N GLN A 81 -12.32 -18.76 -10.64
CA GLN A 81 -13.18 -19.43 -11.60
C GLN A 81 -13.29 -20.88 -11.16
N VAL A 82 -14.51 -21.44 -11.19
CA VAL A 82 -14.80 -22.83 -10.79
C VAL A 82 -13.90 -23.77 -11.60
N GLY A 83 -12.79 -24.15 -10.97
CA GLY A 83 -11.67 -24.85 -11.57
C GLY A 83 -10.70 -25.23 -10.46
N CYS A 84 -11.06 -26.28 -9.73
CA CYS A 84 -10.26 -27.04 -8.77
C CYS A 84 -9.23 -26.26 -7.93
N ALA A 85 -9.68 -25.27 -7.14
CA ALA A 85 -8.96 -24.81 -5.97
C ALA A 85 -9.99 -24.37 -4.92
N SER A 86 -10.34 -25.28 -4.02
CA SER A 86 -11.21 -25.00 -2.88
C SER A 86 -10.57 -23.95 -1.97
N ILE A 87 -11.24 -22.82 -1.83
CA ILE A 87 -10.94 -21.74 -0.88
C ILE A 87 -11.16 -22.29 0.52
N VAL A 88 -10.11 -22.31 1.35
CA VAL A 88 -10.28 -22.33 2.81
C VAL A 88 -10.46 -20.88 3.22
N ASP A 89 -11.69 -20.57 3.59
CA ASP A 89 -12.10 -19.27 4.11
C ASP A 89 -11.46 -19.07 5.50
N LYS A 90 -10.28 -18.46 5.51
CA LYS A 90 -9.67 -17.87 6.69
C LYS A 90 -9.15 -16.49 6.31
N THR A 91 -10.08 -15.59 6.09
CA THR A 91 -9.79 -14.16 6.19
C THR A 91 -9.63 -13.88 7.68
N GLU A 92 -8.44 -14.14 8.22
CA GLU A 92 -8.04 -13.48 9.45
C GLU A 92 -7.99 -11.99 9.11
N GLU A 93 -8.94 -11.22 9.62
CA GLU A 93 -8.83 -9.78 9.64
C GLU A 93 -7.50 -9.43 10.30
N LEU A 94 -6.59 -8.84 9.52
CA LEU A 94 -5.39 -8.22 10.05
C LEU A 94 -5.83 -6.99 10.84
N GLU A 95 -6.14 -7.20 12.12
CA GLU A 95 -6.17 -6.14 13.11
C GLU A 95 -4.73 -5.65 13.32
N TRP A 96 -4.49 -4.37 13.01
CA TRP A 96 -3.15 -3.75 12.99
C TRP A 96 -2.71 -3.23 14.36
#